data_AF-D4X494-F1
#
_entry.id   AF-D4X494-F1
#
_cell.length_a   1.000
_cell.length_b   1.000
_cell.length_c   1.000
_cell.angle_alpha   90.00
_cell.angle_beta   90.00
_cell.angle_gamma   90.00
#
_symmetry.space_group_name_H-M   'P 1'
#
loop_
_entity.id
_entity.type
_entity.pdbx_description
1 polymer ?
#
loop_
_entity_poly.entity_id
_entity_poly.type
_entity_poly.pdbx_seq_one_letter_code
_entity_poly.pdbx_strand_id
1 'polypeptide(L)'
;MGIAGLWDRYRDQSGQWQDSYTMLTINADEDPLFRDYHQAGKEKRMVVILPEGAYRDWLAAPAEQSRDFLRPFPSDMLVARPVN
;
A
#
# COMPACT_ATOMS: atom_id res chain seq x y z
N MET A 1 -7.53 7.84 4.85
CA MET A 1 -6.81 6.57 4.65
C MET A 1 -5.46 6.88 4.02
N GLY A 2 -4.35 6.61 4.71
CA GLY A 2 -3.00 6.78 4.16
C GLY A 2 -2.47 5.46 3.61
N ILE A 3 -2.05 5.43 2.35
CA ILE A 3 -1.45 4.24 1.73
C ILE A 3 0.06 4.39 1.71
N ALA A 4 0.78 3.39 2.22
CA ALA A 4 2.23 3.37 2.15
C ALA A 4 2.67 3.23 0.69
N GLY A 5 3.59 4.10 0.27
CA GLY A 5 4.03 4.18 -1.11
C GLY A 5 5.43 4.73 -1.24
N LEU A 6 6.05 4.45 -2.38
CA LEU A 6 7.34 5.01 -2.77
C LEU A 6 7.10 6.05 -3.87
N TRP A 7 8.00 7.02 -3.96
CA TRP A 7 8.03 7.98 -5.04
C TRP A 7 9.44 8.08 -5.61
N ASP A 8 9.54 8.39 -6.89
CA ASP A 8 10.81 8.68 -7.55
C ASP A 8 10.58 9.55 -8.78
N ARG A 9 11.66 10.15 -9.30
CA ARG A 9 11.64 10.95 -10.52
C ARG A 9 12.36 10.24 -11.65
N TYR A 10 11.81 10.36 -12.84
CA TYR A 10 12.48 9.95 -14.07
C TYR A 10 12.45 11.10 -15.10
N ARG A 11 13.29 11.01 -16.12
CA ARG A 11 13.23 11.91 -17.27
C ARG A 11 12.45 11.26 -18.39
N ASP A 12 11.48 11.97 -18.95
CA ASP A 12 10.76 11.52 -20.14
C ASP A 12 11.60 11.67 -21.41
N GLN A 13 11.01 11.32 -22.57
CA GLN A 13 11.67 11.38 -23.87
C GLN A 13 12.09 12.81 -24.28
N SER A 14 11.48 13.84 -23.69
CA SER A 14 11.82 15.25 -23.90
C SER A 14 12.87 15.77 -22.91
N GLY A 15 13.33 14.92 -21.99
CA GLY A 15 14.29 15.27 -20.95
C GLY A 15 13.68 15.99 -19.74
N GLN A 16 12.35 16.15 -19.69
CA GLN A 16 11.67 16.79 -18.57
C GLN A 16 11.56 15.81 -17.39
N TRP A 17 11.74 16.34 -16.17
CA TRP A 17 11.55 15.57 -14.95
C TRP A 17 10.06 15.30 -14.73
N GLN A 18 9.74 14.05 -14.45
CA GLN A 18 8.40 13.58 -14.10
C GLN A 18 8.46 12.91 -12.73
N ASP A 19 7.55 13.29 -11.84
CA ASP A 19 7.33 12.61 -10.58
C ASP A 19 6.43 11.40 -10.80
N SER A 20 6.78 10.29 -10.17
CA SER A 20 5.97 9.06 -10.17
C SER A 20 5.91 8.49 -8.77
N TYR A 21 4.87 7.70 -8.50
CA TYR A 21 4.73 6.99 -7.24
C TYR A 21 4.11 5.61 -7.45
N THR A 22 4.25 4.75 -6.46
CA THR A 22 3.66 3.42 -6.43
C THR A 22 3.13 3.10 -5.04
N MET A 23 2.09 2.27 -4.99
CA MET A 23 1.56 1.75 -3.73
C MET A 23 2.27 0.45 -3.38
N LEU A 24 2.74 0.33 -2.14
CA LEU A 24 3.29 -0.91 -1.66
C LEU A 24 2.16 -1.90 -1.38
N THR A 25 2.37 -3.14 -1.81
CA THR A 25 1.45 -4.24 -1.53
C THR A 25 2.12 -5.31 -0.70
N ILE A 26 1.32 -6.04 0.06
CA ILE A 26 1.68 -7.27 0.77
C ILE A 26 0.73 -8.39 0.36
N ASN A 27 1.13 -9.63 0.65
CA ASN A 27 0.27 -10.79 0.43
C ASN A 27 -0.98 -10.68 1.32
N ALA A 28 -2.12 -11.14 0.81
CA ALA A 28 -3.42 -11.06 1.48
C ALA A 28 -4.17 -12.40 1.47
N ASP A 29 -3.49 -13.53 1.25
CA ASP A 29 -4.14 -14.84 1.15
C ASP A 29 -4.81 -15.24 2.48
N GLU A 30 -4.30 -14.73 3.59
CA GLU A 30 -4.78 -14.98 4.96
C GLU A 30 -5.50 -13.78 5.61
N ASP A 31 -5.60 -12.62 4.92
CA ASP A 31 -6.29 -11.45 5.48
C ASP A 31 -7.82 -11.71 5.58
N PRO A 32 -8.47 -11.45 6.73
CA PRO A 32 -9.89 -11.74 6.91
C PRO A 32 -10.86 -11.08 5.92
N LEU A 33 -10.49 -9.95 5.30
CA LEU A 33 -11.33 -9.25 4.35
C LEU A 33 -10.81 -9.42 2.92
N PHE A 34 -9.52 -9.13 2.68
CA PHE A 34 -8.96 -9.05 1.33
C PHE A 34 -8.77 -10.41 0.65
N ARG A 35 -8.74 -11.52 1.41
CA ARG A 35 -8.64 -12.87 0.84
C ARG A 35 -9.79 -13.22 -0.14
N ASP A 36 -10.94 -12.59 0.06
CA ASP A 36 -12.16 -12.85 -0.73
C ASP A 36 -12.25 -11.97 -2.00
N TYR A 37 -11.32 -11.03 -2.19
CA TYR A 37 -11.26 -10.14 -3.36
C TYR A 37 -10.27 -10.63 -4.42
N HIS A 38 -10.30 -10.01 -5.61
CA HIS A 38 -9.51 -10.42 -6.80
C HIS A 38 -9.86 -11.80 -7.37
N GLN A 39 -9.36 -12.08 -8.57
CA GLN A 39 -9.59 -13.35 -9.29
C GLN A 39 -9.09 -14.56 -8.48
N ALA A 40 -9.78 -15.69 -8.59
CA ALA A 40 -9.33 -16.97 -8.04
C ALA A 40 -8.12 -17.52 -8.81
N GLY A 41 -7.29 -18.33 -8.14
CA GLY A 41 -6.09 -18.94 -8.74
C GLY A 41 -4.90 -17.97 -8.95
N LYS A 42 -4.98 -16.76 -8.42
CA LYS A 42 -3.88 -15.77 -8.38
C LYS A 42 -3.62 -15.39 -6.93
N GLU A 43 -2.35 -15.09 -6.63
CA GLU A 43 -1.94 -14.55 -5.32
C GLU A 43 -2.80 -13.34 -4.96
N LYS A 44 -3.35 -13.32 -3.74
CA LYS A 44 -4.08 -12.18 -3.23
C LYS A 44 -3.09 -11.13 -2.72
N ARG A 45 -3.32 -9.88 -3.09
CA ARG A 45 -2.50 -8.74 -2.69
C ARG A 45 -3.40 -7.66 -2.12
N MET A 46 -2.94 -6.98 -1.09
CA MET A 46 -3.58 -5.78 -0.54
C MET A 46 -2.58 -4.64 -0.47
N VAL A 47 -3.06 -3.40 -0.57
CA VAL A 47 -2.25 -2.23 -0.28
C VAL A 47 -1.97 -2.14 1.22
N VAL A 48 -0.83 -1.54 1.59
CA VAL A 48 -0.51 -1.28 2.99
C VAL A 48 -1.18 0.02 3.42
N ILE A 49 -2.18 -0.09 4.30
CA ILE A 49 -2.85 1.06 4.92
C ILE A 49 -2.12 1.41 6.22
N LEU A 50 -1.70 2.67 6.36
CA LEU A 50 -1.03 3.18 7.54
C LEU A 50 -2.06 3.66 8.57
N PRO A 51 -1.89 3.37 9.87
CA PRO A 51 -2.63 4.07 10.92
C PRO A 51 -2.20 5.54 10.97
N GLU A 52 -3.12 6.44 11.31
CA GLU A 52 -2.86 7.90 11.29
C GLU A 52 -1.66 8.32 12.13
N GLY A 53 -1.45 7.65 13.28
CA GLY A 53 -0.31 7.91 14.15
C GLY A 53 1.06 7.57 13.53
N ALA A 54 1.10 6.74 12.48
CA ALA A 54 2.35 6.30 11.86
C ALA A 54 2.77 7.14 10.64
N TYR A 55 1.99 8.14 10.22
CA TYR A 55 2.27 8.88 8.99
C TYR A 55 3.63 9.60 9.01
N ARG A 56 3.95 10.28 10.11
CA ARG A 56 5.23 10.99 10.25
C ARG A 56 6.41 10.02 10.28
N ASP A 57 6.27 8.94 11.04
CA ASP A 57 7.33 7.95 11.18
C ASP A 57 7.57 7.23 9.85
N TRP A 58 6.52 6.91 9.09
CA TRP A 58 6.63 6.35 7.74
C TRP A 58 7.43 7.26 6.80
N LEU A 59 7.11 8.55 6.77
CA LEU A 59 7.79 9.51 5.89
C LEU A 59 9.24 9.79 6.29
N ALA A 60 9.60 9.55 7.55
CA ALA A 60 10.94 9.77 8.09
C ALA A 60 11.79 8.49 8.19
N ALA A 61 11.18 7.31 8.02
CA ALA A 61 11.84 6.04 8.22
C ALA A 61 12.98 5.81 7.20
N PRO A 62 14.17 5.37 7.65
CA PRO A 62 15.19 4.87 6.74
C PRO A 62 14.72 3.55 6.09
N ALA A 63 15.29 3.23 4.93
CA ALA A 63 14.86 2.09 4.11
C ALA A 63 14.87 0.76 4.89
N GLU A 64 15.85 0.58 5.79
CA GLU A 64 15.98 -0.61 6.63
C GLU A 64 14.81 -0.78 7.60
N GLN A 65 14.22 0.33 8.08
CA GLN A 65 13.11 0.35 9.04
C GLN A 65 11.74 0.43 8.36
N SER A 66 11.66 0.85 7.08
CA SER A 66 10.39 0.96 6.35
C SER A 66 9.61 -0.36 6.28
N ARG A 67 10.30 -1.51 6.37
CA ARG A 67 9.67 -2.84 6.40
C ARG A 67 8.74 -3.05 7.59
N ASP A 68 9.00 -2.38 8.71
CA ASP A 68 8.18 -2.53 9.93
C ASP A 68 6.75 -2.01 9.74
N PHE A 69 6.54 -1.11 8.80
CA PHE A 69 5.24 -0.55 8.45
C PHE A 69 4.42 -1.44 7.50
N LEU A 70 5.05 -2.44 6.86
CA LEU A 70 4.43 -3.28 5.84
C LEU A 70 3.64 -4.43 6.47
N ARG A 71 2.55 -4.10 7.14
CA ARG A 71 1.68 -5.04 7.86
C ARG A 71 0.22 -4.93 7.39
N PRO A 72 -0.57 -6.00 7.49
CA PRO A 72 -2.01 -5.91 7.24
C PRO A 72 -2.66 -4.91 8.20
N PHE A 73 -3.54 -4.08 7.66
CA PHE A 73 -4.34 -3.17 8.47
C PHE A 73 -5.53 -3.94 9.06
N PRO A 74 -5.92 -3.70 10.33
CA PRO A 74 -7.01 -4.45 10.96
C PRO A 74 -8.30 -4.40 10.14
N SER A 75 -8.76 -5.56 9.66
CA SER A 75 -9.91 -5.63 8.74
C SER A 75 -11.22 -5.18 9.39
N ASP A 76 -11.33 -5.25 10.72
CA ASP A 76 -12.45 -4.76 11.53
C ASP A 76 -12.55 -3.22 11.57
N MET A 77 -11.47 -2.52 11.22
CA MET A 77 -11.46 -1.07 11.01
C MET A 77 -11.82 -0.67 9.57
N LEU A 78 -12.16 -1.62 8.71
CA LEU A 78 -12.58 -1.37 7.33
C LEU A 78 -14.05 -1.74 7.13
N VAL A 79 -14.72 -0.98 6.27
CA VAL A 79 -16.10 -1.27 5.86
C VAL A 79 -16.11 -1.45 4.35
N ALA A 80 -16.33 -2.68 3.89
CA ALA A 80 -16.54 -2.98 2.49
C ALA A 80 -18.02 -2.83 2.12
N ARG A 81 -18.32 -2.13 1.02
CA ARG A 81 -19.68 -1.96 0.51
C ARG A 81 -19.68 -2.15 -1.01
N PRO A 82 -20.63 -2.89 -1.59
CA PRO A 82 -20.87 -2.85 -3.02
C PRO A 82 -21.34 -1.44 -3.41
N VAL A 83 -20.89 -0.96 -4.56
CA VAL A 83 -21.32 0.32 -5.15
C VAL A 83 -21.89 0.04 -6.55
N ASN A 84 -23.00 0.71 -6.87
CA ASN A 84 -23.69 0.62 -8.16
C ASN A 84 -23.41 1.85 -9.01
#